data_AF-A0A2R6E426-F1
#
_entry.id   AF-A0A2R6E426-F1
#
_cell.length_a   1.000
_cell.length_b   1.000
_cell.length_c   1.000
_cell.angle_alpha   90.00
_cell.angle_beta   90.00
_cell.angle_gamma   90.00
#
_symmetry.space_group_name_H-M   'P 1'
#
loop_
_entity.id
_entity.type
_entity.pdbx_description
1 polymer ?
#
loop_
_entity_poly.entity_id
_entity_poly.type
_entity_poly.pdbx_seq_one_letter_code
_entity_poly.pdbx_strand_id
1 'polypeptide(L)'
;MTDAPAGDVRSAAERLHDHLAATAQLPVERRARRLLGEAEAVAGDMRACEDRVVVERAAVVTDLLGEIEATGDSRADAHLARARALAEDLARREPR
;
A
#
# COMPACT_ATOMS: atom_id res chain seq x y z
N MET A 1 -22.27 4.42 -17.63
CA MET A 1 -20.86 4.21 -17.24
C MET A 1 -20.69 4.94 -15.92
N THR A 2 -21.09 4.27 -14.85
CA THR A 2 -21.16 4.85 -13.51
C THR A 2 -19.73 5.06 -13.03
N ASP A 3 -19.38 6.31 -12.74
CA ASP A 3 -18.22 6.65 -11.94
C ASP A 3 -18.36 5.87 -10.63
N ALA A 4 -17.60 4.78 -10.49
CA ALA A 4 -17.62 3.98 -9.28
C ALA A 4 -17.21 4.93 -8.14
N PRO A 5 -17.95 4.98 -7.01
CA PRO A 5 -17.51 5.81 -5.90
C PRO A 5 -16.08 5.39 -5.60
N ALA A 6 -15.18 6.37 -5.39
CA ALA A 6 -13.80 6.13 -4.98
C ALA A 6 -13.74 4.88 -4.09
N GLY A 7 -13.16 3.80 -4.62
CA GLY A 7 -13.50 2.43 -4.24
C GLY A 7 -13.52 2.19 -2.73
N ASP A 8 -14.42 1.32 -2.28
CA ASP A 8 -14.58 0.91 -0.87
C ASP A 8 -13.23 0.74 -0.14
N VAL A 9 -13.14 1.20 1.12
CA VAL A 9 -11.89 1.27 1.91
C VAL A 9 -11.23 -0.11 1.97
N ARG A 10 -12.01 -1.16 2.17
CA ARG A 10 -11.53 -2.54 2.20
C ARG A 10 -10.98 -2.99 0.84
N SER A 11 -11.68 -2.69 -0.25
CA SER A 11 -11.20 -3.00 -1.61
C SER A 11 -9.90 -2.26 -1.93
N ALA A 12 -9.76 -1.01 -1.49
CA ALA A 12 -8.52 -0.26 -1.64
C ALA A 12 -7.37 -0.86 -0.80
N ALA A 13 -7.64 -1.29 0.44
CA ALA A 13 -6.67 -1.99 1.29
C ALA A 13 -6.24 -3.34 0.70
N GLU A 14 -7.16 -4.09 0.09
CA GLU A 14 -6.85 -5.34 -0.63
C GLU A 14 -5.91 -5.10 -1.80
N ARG A 15 -6.23 -4.11 -2.65
CA ARG A 15 -5.36 -3.76 -3.78
C ARG A 15 -3.99 -3.27 -3.34
N LEU A 16 -3.92 -2.52 -2.24
CA LEU A 16 -2.66 -2.09 -1.65
C LEU A 16 -1.81 -3.31 -1.28
N HIS A 17 -2.38 -4.26 -0.53
CA HIS A 17 -1.72 -5.50 -0.15
C HIS A 17 -1.23 -6.28 -1.39
N ASP A 18 -2.07 -6.42 -2.42
CA ASP A 18 -1.70 -7.14 -3.65
C ASP A 18 -0.51 -6.51 -4.38
N HIS A 19 -0.45 -5.17 -4.46
CA HIS A 19 0.70 -4.49 -5.05
C HIS A 19 1.97 -4.69 -4.22
N LEU A 20 1.88 -4.69 -2.90
CA LEU A 20 3.02 -4.93 -2.01
C LEU A 20 3.54 -6.37 -2.15
N ALA A 21 2.63 -7.35 -2.10
CA ALA A 21 2.97 -8.76 -2.30
C ALA A 21 3.60 -9.00 -3.68
N ALA A 22 3.04 -8.40 -4.75
CA ALA A 22 3.61 -8.50 -6.10
C ALA A 22 5.03 -7.88 -6.18
N THR A 23 5.26 -6.75 -5.50
CA THR A 23 6.59 -6.13 -5.42
C THR A 23 7.58 -7.06 -4.71
N ALA A 24 7.15 -7.72 -3.62
CA ALA A 24 7.99 -8.62 -2.84
C ALA A 24 8.41 -9.90 -3.59
N GLN A 25 7.70 -10.29 -4.65
CA GLN A 25 8.05 -11.42 -5.52
C GLN A 25 9.13 -11.07 -6.57
N LEU A 26 9.47 -9.79 -6.72
CA LEU A 26 10.43 -9.32 -7.70
C LEU A 26 11.83 -9.14 -7.08
N PRO A 27 12.88 -9.02 -7.91
CA PRO A 27 14.22 -8.70 -7.43
C PRO A 27 14.23 -7.32 -6.77
N VAL A 28 14.37 -7.29 -5.45
CA VAL A 28 14.44 -6.05 -4.66
C VAL A 28 15.62 -6.13 -3.70
N GLU A 29 16.30 -5.00 -3.49
CA GLU A 29 17.42 -4.93 -2.56
C GLU A 29 17.00 -5.21 -1.11
N ARG A 30 17.95 -5.70 -0.30
CA ARG A 30 17.67 -6.20 1.06
C ARG A 30 16.96 -5.18 1.96
N ARG A 31 17.37 -3.90 1.92
CA ARG A 31 16.74 -2.83 2.71
C ARG A 31 15.30 -2.60 2.27
N ALA A 32 15.08 -2.42 0.97
CA ALA A 32 13.74 -2.26 0.40
C ALA A 32 12.85 -3.45 0.73
N ARG A 33 13.38 -4.69 0.66
CA ARG A 33 12.63 -5.90 0.99
C ARG A 33 12.11 -5.93 2.41
N ARG A 34 12.91 -5.46 3.38
CA ARG A 34 12.48 -5.37 4.77
C ARG A 34 11.30 -4.41 4.92
N LEU A 35 11.43 -3.20 4.38
CA LEU A 35 10.39 -2.18 4.44
C LEU A 35 9.10 -2.63 3.73
N LEU A 36 9.23 -3.29 2.56
CA LEU A 36 8.10 -3.88 1.84
C LEU A 36 7.37 -4.93 2.66
N GLY A 37 8.09 -5.81 3.36
CA GLY A 37 7.47 -6.83 4.22
C GLY A 37 6.73 -6.23 5.42
N GLU A 38 7.29 -5.17 6.02
CA GLU A 38 6.62 -4.44 7.10
C GLU A 38 5.33 -3.75 6.58
N ALA A 39 5.42 -3.10 5.42
CA ALA A 39 4.26 -2.47 4.78
C ALA A 39 3.18 -3.49 4.38
N GLU A 40 3.56 -4.65 3.84
CA GLU A 40 2.66 -5.73 3.45
C GLU A 40 1.90 -6.28 4.66
N ALA A 41 2.58 -6.50 5.78
CA ALA A 41 1.95 -6.95 7.01
C ALA A 41 0.89 -5.95 7.51
N VAL A 42 1.23 -4.65 7.53
CA VAL A 42 0.28 -3.61 7.93
C VAL A 42 -0.92 -3.55 6.96
N ALA A 43 -0.69 -3.63 5.65
CA ALA A 43 -1.76 -3.66 4.66
C ALA A 43 -2.66 -4.91 4.77
N GLY A 44 -2.08 -6.05 5.16
CA GLY A 44 -2.81 -7.27 5.45
C GLY A 44 -3.78 -7.09 6.62
N ASP A 45 -3.32 -6.47 7.70
CA ASP A 45 -4.13 -6.17 8.88
C ASP A 45 -5.29 -5.21 8.55
N MET A 46 -5.03 -4.17 7.74
CA MET A 46 -6.02 -3.16 7.35
C MET A 46 -7.31 -3.77 6.77
N ARG A 47 -7.23 -4.92 6.08
CA ARG A 47 -8.38 -5.59 5.47
C ARG A 47 -9.43 -6.06 6.49
N ALA A 48 -9.03 -6.25 7.75
CA ALA A 48 -9.92 -6.66 8.84
C ALA A 48 -10.31 -5.49 9.78
N CYS A 49 -9.75 -4.31 9.57
CA CYS A 49 -9.95 -3.15 10.42
C CYS A 49 -11.18 -2.32 10.05
N GLU A 50 -11.59 -1.46 10.98
CA GLU A 50 -12.55 -0.38 10.75
C GLU A 50 -11.89 0.77 9.97
N ASP A 51 -12.68 1.53 9.19
CA ASP A 51 -12.21 2.59 8.30
C ASP A 51 -11.26 3.59 8.99
N ARG A 52 -11.56 4.00 10.23
CA ARG A 52 -10.70 4.90 11.02
C ARG A 52 -9.28 4.35 11.22
N VAL A 53 -9.18 3.05 11.52
CA VAL A 53 -7.90 2.38 11.73
C VAL A 53 -7.20 2.19 10.39
N VAL A 54 -7.95 1.93 9.31
CA VAL A 54 -7.38 1.83 7.96
C VAL A 54 -6.70 3.14 7.56
N VAL A 55 -7.32 4.29 7.82
CA VAL A 55 -6.73 5.62 7.53
C VAL A 55 -5.41 5.80 8.29
N GLU A 56 -5.39 5.53 9.60
CA GLU A 56 -4.17 5.63 10.43
C GLU A 56 -3.07 4.68 9.94
N ARG A 57 -3.41 3.43 9.64
CA ARG A 57 -2.45 2.42 9.17
C ARG A 57 -1.96 2.70 7.75
N ALA A 58 -2.77 3.31 6.90
CA ALA A 58 -2.36 3.73 5.57
C ALA A 58 -1.28 4.84 5.61
N ALA A 59 -1.32 5.73 6.62
CA ALA A 59 -0.25 6.70 6.84
C ALA A 59 1.08 5.99 7.19
N VAL A 60 1.05 4.98 8.05
CA VAL A 60 2.23 4.15 8.38
C VAL A 60 2.80 3.46 7.13
N VAL A 61 1.93 2.90 6.29
CA VAL A 61 2.38 2.32 5.00
C VAL A 61 3.01 3.39 4.12
N THR A 62 2.42 4.58 4.04
CA THR A 62 2.97 5.70 3.25
C THR A 62 4.39 6.05 3.70
N ASP A 63 4.62 6.15 5.00
CA ASP A 63 5.94 6.45 5.58
C ASP A 63 6.97 5.37 5.24
N LEU A 64 6.61 4.08 5.43
CA LEU A 64 7.48 2.94 5.11
C LEU A 64 7.87 2.91 3.63
N LEU A 65 6.90 3.15 2.74
CA LEU A 65 7.15 3.17 1.31
C LEU A 65 7.94 4.42 0.90
N GLY A 66 7.83 5.53 1.63
CA GLY A 66 8.60 6.76 1.39
C GLY A 66 10.10 6.60 1.56
N GLU A 67 10.54 5.64 2.40
CA GLU A 67 11.96 5.32 2.59
C GLU A 67 12.61 4.56 1.40
N ILE A 68 11.82 4.07 0.44
CA ILE A 68 12.32 3.27 -0.69
C ILE A 68 12.49 4.17 -1.91
N GLU A 69 13.66 4.72 -2.21
CA GLU A 69 13.79 5.60 -3.39
C GLU A 69 13.49 4.87 -4.71
N ALA A 70 14.06 3.67 -4.88
CA ALA A 70 13.80 2.74 -5.98
C ALA A 70 14.12 1.32 -5.55
N THR A 71 13.61 0.33 -6.29
CA THR A 71 13.81 -1.09 -6.02
C THR A 71 14.91 -1.72 -6.85
N GLY A 72 15.34 -1.05 -7.93
CA GLY A 72 16.29 -1.56 -8.92
C GLY A 72 15.66 -2.42 -10.02
N ASP A 73 14.35 -2.66 -9.97
CA ASP A 73 13.58 -3.36 -10.99
C ASP A 73 12.37 -2.50 -11.41
N SER A 74 12.24 -2.23 -12.72
CA SER A 74 11.21 -1.31 -13.22
C SER A 74 9.78 -1.81 -13.03
N ARG A 75 9.57 -3.13 -12.96
CA ARG A 75 8.25 -3.71 -12.65
C ARG A 75 7.95 -3.56 -11.17
N ALA A 76 8.93 -3.79 -10.30
CA ALA A 76 8.79 -3.58 -8.87
C ALA A 76 8.51 -2.11 -8.55
N ASP A 77 9.21 -1.18 -9.21
CA ASP A 77 8.95 0.26 -9.09
C ASP A 77 7.53 0.64 -9.55
N ALA A 78 7.00 -0.01 -10.60
CA ALA A 78 5.63 0.22 -11.05
C ALA A 78 4.60 -0.26 -10.01
N HIS A 79 4.78 -1.43 -9.41
CA HIS A 79 3.92 -1.90 -8.32
C HIS A 79 4.04 -1.01 -7.08
N LEU A 80 5.25 -0.61 -6.70
CA LEU A 80 5.53 0.29 -5.59
C LEU A 80 4.85 1.66 -5.77
N ALA A 81 4.92 2.25 -6.97
CA ALA A 81 4.24 3.51 -7.26
C ALA A 81 2.72 3.39 -7.12
N ARG A 82 2.13 2.26 -7.54
CA ARG A 82 0.69 2.01 -7.35
C ARG A 82 0.33 1.82 -5.88
N ALA A 83 1.15 1.10 -5.12
CA ALA A 83 0.99 0.93 -3.68
C ALA A 83 1.01 2.29 -2.95
N ARG A 84 1.98 3.15 -3.25
CA ARG A 84 2.05 4.51 -2.68
C ARG A 84 0.79 5.31 -2.94
N ALA A 85 0.35 5.37 -4.20
CA ALA A 85 -0.84 6.13 -4.57
C ALA A 85 -2.08 5.65 -3.80
N LEU A 86 -2.22 4.34 -3.56
CA LEU A 86 -3.33 3.78 -2.78
C LEU A 86 -3.20 4.08 -1.28
N ALA A 87 -2.01 3.92 -0.71
CA ALA A 87 -1.76 4.23 0.70
C ALA A 87 -2.02 5.71 1.00
N GLU A 88 -1.55 6.60 0.13
CA GLU A 88 -1.80 8.04 0.25
C GLU A 88 -3.28 8.41 0.07
N ASP A 89 -3.98 7.77 -0.87
CA ASP A 89 -5.43 7.97 -1.02
C ASP A 89 -6.18 7.59 0.25
N LEU A 90 -5.90 6.40 0.78
CA LEU A 90 -6.48 5.88 2.02
C LEU A 90 -6.17 6.79 3.21
N ALA A 91 -4.92 7.26 3.35
CA ALA A 91 -4.49 8.13 4.45
C ALA A 91 -5.16 9.52 4.43
N ARG A 92 -5.65 9.98 3.27
CA ARG A 92 -6.38 11.25 3.12
C ARG A 92 -7.89 11.12 3.30
N ARG A 93 -8.43 9.90 3.43
CA ARG A 93 -9.87 9.73 3.62
C ARG A 93 -10.28 10.24 4.99
N GLU A 94 -11.41 10.93 5.03
CA GLU A 94 -12.04 11.22 6.31
C GLU A 94 -12.66 9.93 6.85
N PRO A 95 -12.28 9.50 8.07
CA PRO A 95 -12.87 8.30 8.67
C PRO A 95 -14.35 8.57 8.95
N ARG A 96 -15.23 7.75 8.38
CA ARG A 96 -16.68 7.82 8.60
C ARG A 96 -17.11 7.16 9.89
#